data_AF-A0A290Y5L0-F1
#
_entry.id   AF-A0A290Y5L0-F1
#
_cell.length_a   1.000
_cell.length_b   1.000
_cell.length_c   1.000
_cell.angle_alpha   90.00
_cell.angle_beta   90.00
_cell.angle_gamma   90.00
#
_symmetry.space_group_name_H-M   'P 1'
#
loop_
_entity.id
_entity.type
_entity.pdbx_description
1 polymer ?
#
loop_
_entity_poly.entity_id
_entity_poly.type
_entity_poly.pdbx_seq_one_letter_code
_entity_poly.pdbx_strand_id
1 'polypeptide(L)'
;QSEDPKVQAMLNTLPEDLYEVPPESLVATPVFDGAENEEISGLLRSINPNADGMKLTDEFGKTVLIDGRSGEPFPYPVSVGYKYMLKLHHLVDEKIHARSTGPYSMITQQPLGGKAQFGGQRF
;
A
#
# COMPACT_ATOMS: atom_id res chain seq x y z
N GLN A 1 -3.11 8.79 28.97
CA GLN A 1 -4.36 9.28 28.36
C GLN A 1 -4.02 10.62 27.71
N SER A 2 -4.29 10.77 26.40
CA SER A 2 -3.92 11.99 25.66
C SER A 2 -4.68 13.20 26.20
N GLU A 3 -4.00 14.32 26.47
CA GLU A 3 -4.59 15.56 27.02
C GLU A 3 -5.33 16.41 25.98
N ASP A 4 -5.44 15.93 24.72
CA ASP A 4 -6.05 16.70 23.63
C ASP A 4 -7.60 16.73 23.79
N PRO A 5 -8.22 17.91 23.94
CA PRO A 5 -9.67 18.03 24.16
C PRO A 5 -10.52 17.43 23.03
N LYS A 6 -9.96 17.37 21.81
CA LYS A 6 -10.64 16.74 20.66
C LYS A 6 -10.72 15.22 20.79
N VAL A 7 -9.67 14.59 21.33
CA VAL A 7 -9.66 13.14 21.54
C VAL A 7 -10.66 12.76 22.64
N GLN A 8 -10.79 13.59 23.68
CA GLN A 8 -11.80 13.38 24.73
C GLN A 8 -13.24 13.52 24.20
N ALA A 9 -13.50 14.50 23.33
CA ALA A 9 -14.80 14.64 22.67
C ALA A 9 -15.15 13.41 21.80
N MET A 10 -14.15 12.85 21.11
CA MET A 10 -14.31 11.63 20.31
C MET A 10 -14.64 10.42 21.21
N LEU A 11 -13.90 10.25 22.32
CA LEU A 11 -14.14 9.17 23.28
C LEU A 11 -15.57 9.19 23.85
N ASN A 12 -16.13 10.38 24.13
CA ASN A 12 -17.50 10.49 24.63
C ASN A 12 -18.57 10.01 23.64
N THR A 13 -18.25 9.94 22.35
CA THR A 13 -19.17 9.50 21.29
C THR A 13 -19.08 8.00 21.04
N LEU A 14 -17.95 7.38 21.41
CA LEU A 14 -17.66 5.98 21.14
C LEU A 14 -18.16 5.06 22.26
N PRO A 15 -18.62 3.84 21.94
CA PRO A 15 -18.84 2.81 22.94
C PRO A 15 -17.51 2.46 23.65
N GLU A 16 -17.60 2.07 24.93
CA GLU A 16 -16.42 1.77 25.79
C GLU A 16 -15.51 0.69 25.17
N ASP A 17 -16.10 -0.24 24.43
CA ASP A 17 -15.43 -1.34 23.74
C ASP A 17 -14.43 -0.87 22.66
N LEU A 18 -14.58 0.36 22.16
CA LEU A 18 -13.74 0.93 21.09
C LEU A 18 -12.65 1.88 21.61
N TYR A 19 -12.52 2.03 22.92
CA TYR A 19 -11.45 2.86 23.51
C TYR A 19 -10.07 2.25 23.30
N GLU A 20 -9.99 0.93 23.28
CA GLU A 20 -8.78 0.19 22.98
C GLU A 20 -9.10 -0.96 22.04
N VAL A 21 -8.42 -0.98 20.91
CA VAL A 21 -8.64 -1.96 19.85
C VAL A 21 -7.35 -2.76 19.69
N PRO A 22 -7.42 -4.11 19.60
CA PRO A 22 -6.22 -4.91 19.42
C PRO A 22 -5.51 -4.57 18.09
N PRO A 23 -4.19 -4.77 18.01
CA PRO A 23 -3.46 -4.59 16.77
C PRO A 23 -4.05 -5.47 15.66
N GLU A 24 -3.93 -5.02 14.40
CA GLU A 24 -4.40 -5.74 13.19
C GLU A 24 -5.93 -5.95 13.10
N SER A 25 -6.70 -5.19 13.88
CA SER A 25 -8.15 -5.21 13.79
C SER A 25 -8.66 -4.79 12.41
N LEU A 26 -9.65 -5.52 11.91
CA LEU A 26 -10.30 -5.22 10.64
C LEU A 26 -11.20 -4.00 10.82
N VAL A 27 -11.12 -3.08 9.86
CA VAL A 27 -11.93 -1.86 9.79
C VAL A 27 -12.69 -1.83 8.47
N ALA A 28 -13.84 -1.15 8.46
CA ALA A 28 -14.65 -0.96 7.26
C ALA A 28 -15.01 0.52 7.12
N THR A 29 -14.82 1.06 5.92
CA THR A 29 -15.26 2.41 5.55
C THR A 29 -16.28 2.30 4.40
N PRO A 30 -17.58 2.53 4.67
CA PRO A 30 -18.61 2.58 3.64
C PRO A 30 -18.28 3.62 2.55
N VAL A 31 -18.82 3.43 1.35
CA VAL A 31 -18.51 4.28 0.19
C VAL A 31 -19.03 5.72 0.36
N PHE A 32 -20.18 5.90 1.00
CA PHE A 32 -20.86 7.20 1.13
C PHE A 32 -20.87 7.77 2.55
N ASP A 33 -20.39 7.01 3.53
CA ASP A 33 -20.38 7.35 4.95
C ASP A 33 -19.09 6.79 5.58
N GLY A 34 -17.96 7.25 5.05
CA GLY A 34 -16.64 6.80 5.45
C GLY A 34 -16.02 7.70 6.51
N ALA A 35 -14.83 7.33 6.99
CA ALA A 35 -14.11 8.13 7.98
C ALA A 35 -13.75 9.52 7.44
N GLU A 36 -14.09 10.56 8.20
CA GLU A 36 -13.76 11.94 7.89
C GLU A 36 -12.29 12.27 8.21
N ASN A 37 -11.75 13.33 7.59
CA ASN A 37 -10.36 13.73 7.81
C ASN A 37 -10.08 14.09 9.27
N GLU A 38 -11.04 14.69 9.97
CA GLU A 38 -10.89 15.05 11.37
C GLU A 38 -10.78 13.80 12.26
N GLU A 39 -11.61 12.79 12.00
CA GLU A 39 -11.58 11.50 12.70
C GLU A 39 -10.25 10.77 12.46
N ILE A 40 -9.78 10.72 11.22
CA ILE A 40 -8.48 10.13 10.87
C ILE A 40 -7.35 10.85 11.60
N SER A 41 -7.35 12.19 11.61
CA SER A 41 -6.32 12.98 12.31
C SER A 41 -6.36 12.76 13.83
N GLY A 42 -7.54 12.61 14.42
CA GLY A 42 -7.73 12.30 15.83
C GLY A 42 -7.16 10.92 16.18
N LEU A 43 -7.46 9.92 15.36
CA LEU A 43 -6.93 8.56 15.52
C LEU A 43 -5.40 8.51 15.40
N LEU A 44 -4.81 9.26 14.47
CA LEU A 44 -3.35 9.34 14.33
C LEU A 44 -2.67 9.96 15.57
N ARG A 45 -3.37 10.85 16.29
CA ARG A 45 -2.88 11.40 17.55
C ARG A 45 -2.91 10.38 18.69
N SER A 46 -3.90 9.51 18.72
CA SER A 46 -4.13 8.52 19.79
C SER A 46 -3.59 7.11 19.50
N ILE A 47 -2.65 6.96 18.55
CA ILE A 47 -2.04 5.66 18.24
C ILE A 47 -1.34 5.06 19.47
N ASN A 48 -1.57 3.77 19.71
CA ASN A 48 -0.89 2.99 20.75
C ASN A 48 0.62 2.86 20.46
N PRO A 49 1.48 2.96 21.49
CA PRO A 49 2.91 2.75 21.30
C PRO A 49 3.22 1.30 20.90
N ASN A 50 4.41 1.10 20.33
CA ASN A 50 4.92 -0.25 20.08
C ASN A 50 5.29 -0.97 21.40
N ALA A 51 5.79 -2.20 21.30
CA ALA A 51 6.24 -2.98 22.46
C ALA A 51 7.31 -2.28 23.32
N ASP A 52 8.09 -1.37 22.73
CA ASP A 52 9.13 -0.58 23.40
C ASP A 52 8.60 0.73 24.01
N GLY A 53 7.29 0.97 23.96
CA GLY A 53 6.68 2.19 24.48
C GLY A 53 6.85 3.42 23.58
N MET A 54 7.37 3.26 22.36
CA MET A 54 7.63 4.35 21.43
C MET A 54 6.48 4.53 20.44
N LYS A 55 6.06 5.79 20.25
CA LYS A 55 5.18 6.19 19.15
C LYS A 55 6.02 6.43 17.91
N LEU A 56 5.88 5.57 16.90
CA LEU A 56 6.71 5.60 15.70
C LEU A 56 6.32 6.69 14.70
N THR A 57 5.11 7.21 14.79
CA THR A 57 4.54 8.12 13.78
C THR A 57 4.06 9.40 14.44
N ASP A 58 4.25 10.53 13.76
CA ASP A 58 3.72 11.82 14.19
C ASP A 58 2.20 11.95 13.99
N GLU A 59 1.63 13.09 14.36
CA GLU A 59 0.19 13.38 14.18
C GLU A 59 -0.25 13.46 12.71
N PHE A 60 0.69 13.53 11.75
CA PHE A 60 0.44 13.62 10.32
C PHE A 60 0.67 12.29 9.59
N GLY A 61 0.92 11.19 10.31
CA GLY A 61 1.17 9.90 9.69
C GLY A 61 2.58 9.74 9.12
N LYS A 62 3.55 10.56 9.56
CA LYS A 62 4.94 10.54 9.08
C LYS A 62 5.93 10.08 10.14
N THR A 63 7.06 9.56 9.68
CA THR A 63 8.18 9.17 10.54
C THR A 63 9.52 9.43 9.85
N VAL A 64 10.60 9.50 10.63
CA VAL A 64 11.96 9.59 10.10
C VAL A 64 12.42 8.18 9.72
N LEU A 65 12.59 7.94 8.42
CA LEU A 65 13.12 6.68 7.91
C LEU A 65 14.65 6.68 7.95
N ILE A 66 15.23 5.49 7.97
CA ILE A 66 16.67 5.26 7.84
C ILE A 66 16.91 4.58 6.48
N ASP A 67 17.86 5.09 5.70
CA ASP A 67 18.24 4.45 4.45
C ASP A 67 18.99 3.13 4.72
N GLY A 68 18.42 2.02 4.27
CA GLY A 68 19.00 0.69 4.44
C GLY A 68 20.29 0.43 3.66
N ARG A 69 20.69 1.33 2.72
CA ARG A 69 21.96 1.22 1.99
C ARG A 69 23.10 1.98 2.67
N SER A 70 22.87 3.21 3.10
CA SER A 70 23.89 4.06 3.73
C SER A 70 23.89 3.99 5.26
N GLY A 71 22.74 3.74 5.88
CA GLY A 71 22.54 3.82 7.33
C GLY A 71 22.22 5.22 7.85
N GLU A 72 22.14 6.24 6.98
CA GLU A 72 21.84 7.62 7.37
C GLU A 72 20.31 7.86 7.44
N PRO A 73 19.84 8.74 8.34
CA PRO A 73 18.44 9.15 8.38
C PRO A 73 18.08 10.00 7.16
N PHE A 74 16.86 9.85 6.65
CA PHE A 74 16.35 10.74 5.61
C PHE A 74 16.21 12.18 6.14
N PRO A 75 16.47 13.21 5.31
CA PRO A 75 16.46 14.60 5.73
C PRO A 75 15.06 15.13 6.12
N TYR A 76 13.99 14.46 5.68
CA TYR A 76 12.61 14.85 5.95
C TYR A 76 11.77 13.64 6.36
N PRO A 77 10.75 13.83 7.21
CA PRO A 77 9.85 12.76 7.60
C PRO A 77 8.98 12.32 6.42
N VAL A 78 8.79 11.01 6.30
CA VAL A 78 8.08 10.36 5.19
C VAL A 78 6.79 9.73 5.71
N SER A 79 5.70 9.85 4.95
CA SER A 79 4.42 9.19 5.26
C SER A 79 4.56 7.68 5.16
N VAL A 80 4.22 6.97 6.23
CA VAL A 80 4.29 5.51 6.33
C VAL A 80 2.95 4.95 6.76
N GLY A 81 2.65 3.73 6.33
CA GLY A 81 1.41 3.06 6.70
C GLY A 81 1.20 1.79 5.91
N TYR A 82 0.04 1.17 6.14
CA TYR A 82 -0.36 -0.06 5.48
C TYR A 82 -1.26 0.26 4.29
N LYS A 83 -0.94 -0.34 3.14
CA LYS A 83 -1.77 -0.25 1.94
C LYS A 83 -2.06 -1.64 1.41
N TYR A 84 -3.32 -1.91 1.10
CA TYR A 84 -3.71 -3.14 0.44
C TYR A 84 -3.24 -3.12 -1.02
N MET A 85 -2.44 -4.11 -1.41
CA MET A 85 -1.90 -4.25 -2.76
C MET A 85 -2.41 -5.54 -3.42
N LEU A 86 -2.81 -5.45 -4.68
CA LEU A 86 -3.23 -6.59 -5.49
C LEU A 86 -2.17 -6.92 -6.55
N LYS A 87 -1.86 -8.21 -6.70
CA LYS A 87 -1.02 -8.71 -7.79
C LYS A 87 -1.91 -9.06 -8.99
N LEU A 88 -1.72 -8.35 -10.09
CA LEU A 88 -2.47 -8.60 -11.33
C LEU A 88 -1.92 -9.82 -12.08
N HIS A 89 -2.76 -10.42 -12.92
CA HIS A 89 -2.40 -11.58 -13.74
C HIS A 89 -1.32 -11.31 -14.81
N HIS A 90 -1.02 -10.04 -15.09
CA HIS A 90 -0.10 -9.65 -16.15
C HIS A 90 1.38 -9.88 -15.77
N LEU A 91 1.77 -11.14 -15.69
CA LEU A 91 3.13 -11.55 -15.35
C LEU A 91 4.08 -11.32 -16.53
N VAL A 92 5.33 -11.00 -16.19
CA VAL A 92 6.41 -10.85 -17.17
C VAL A 92 6.64 -12.16 -17.91
N ASP A 93 6.59 -13.30 -17.21
CA ASP A 93 6.82 -14.62 -17.79
C ASP A 93 5.85 -14.95 -18.93
N GLU A 94 4.60 -14.47 -18.86
CA GLU A 94 3.62 -14.63 -19.93
C GLU A 94 3.90 -13.73 -21.13
N LYS A 95 4.50 -12.55 -20.89
CA LYS A 95 4.74 -11.53 -21.91
C LYS A 95 6.12 -11.58 -22.55
N ILE A 96 7.11 -12.16 -21.87
CA ILE A 96 8.45 -12.32 -22.43
C ILE A 96 8.39 -13.31 -23.58
N HIS A 97 8.90 -12.90 -24.74
CA HIS A 97 8.96 -13.69 -25.95
C HIS A 97 10.07 -13.17 -26.85
N ALA A 98 10.87 -14.08 -27.41
CA ALA A 98 11.94 -13.75 -28.35
C ALA A 98 12.00 -14.82 -29.45
N ARG A 99 12.40 -14.38 -30.66
CA ARG A 99 12.52 -15.25 -31.83
C ARG A 99 13.80 -14.90 -32.61
N SER A 100 14.61 -15.92 -32.91
CA SER A 100 15.73 -15.83 -33.87
C SER A 100 15.32 -16.39 -35.24
N THR A 101 14.84 -17.63 -35.30
CA THR A 101 14.24 -18.29 -36.48
C THR A 101 12.95 -19.01 -36.06
N GLY A 102 12.07 -19.34 -37.00
CA GLY A 102 10.79 -20.00 -36.67
C GLY A 102 9.91 -20.25 -37.89
N PRO A 103 8.69 -20.78 -37.70
CA PRO A 103 7.78 -21.12 -38.79
C PRO A 103 7.28 -19.90 -39.56
N TYR A 104 6.97 -20.13 -40.84
CA TYR A 104 6.48 -19.14 -41.79
C TYR A 104 5.09 -19.56 -42.30
N SER A 105 4.29 -18.55 -42.67
CA SER A 105 3.00 -18.77 -43.34
C SER A 105 3.23 -19.37 -44.72
N MET A 106 2.51 -20.44 -45.06
CA MET A 106 2.59 -21.09 -46.38
C MET A 106 2.19 -20.14 -47.53
N ILE A 107 1.28 -19.20 -47.27
CA ILE A 107 0.73 -18.30 -48.30
C ILE A 107 1.66 -17.11 -48.54
N THR A 108 2.02 -16.40 -47.47
CA THR A 108 2.74 -15.11 -47.57
C THR A 108 4.23 -15.22 -47.33
N GLN A 109 4.72 -16.39 -46.91
CA GLN A 109 6.10 -16.59 -46.45
C GLN A 109 6.55 -15.58 -45.39
N GLN A 110 5.59 -15.03 -44.63
CA GLN A 110 5.87 -14.14 -43.51
C GLN A 110 6.00 -14.95 -42.22
N PRO A 111 6.83 -14.49 -41.26
CA PRO A 111 6.88 -15.05 -39.91
C PRO A 111 5.49 -15.12 -39.27
N LEU A 112 5.13 -16.25 -38.66
CA LEU A 112 3.89 -16.35 -37.88
C LEU A 112 3.85 -15.34 -36.72
N GLY A 113 2.67 -15.03 -36.20
CA GLY A 113 2.44 -14.10 -35.10
C GLY A 113 2.05 -14.79 -33.80
N GLY A 114 2.32 -14.14 -32.67
CA GLY A 114 1.91 -14.61 -31.33
C GLY A 114 2.91 -15.56 -30.67
N LYS A 115 3.03 -15.46 -29.34
CA LYS A 115 3.97 -16.23 -28.51
C LYS A 115 3.81 -17.74 -28.68
N ALA A 116 2.56 -18.23 -28.70
CA ALA A 116 2.26 -19.66 -28.79
C ALA A 116 2.77 -20.32 -30.09
N GLN A 117 2.95 -19.54 -31.17
CA GLN A 117 3.42 -20.04 -32.47
C GLN A 117 4.91 -19.76 -32.71
N PHE A 118 5.65 -19.38 -31.66
CA PHE A 118 7.00 -18.82 -31.79
C PHE A 118 7.05 -17.66 -32.80
N GLY A 119 6.02 -16.82 -32.77
CA GLY A 119 5.80 -15.77 -33.75
C GLY A 119 6.80 -14.62 -33.65
N GLY A 120 7.04 -13.92 -34.75
CA GLY A 120 7.88 -12.71 -34.76
C GLY A 120 7.11 -11.48 -34.26
N GLN A 121 7.83 -10.41 -33.95
CA GLN A 121 7.23 -9.10 -33.73
C GLN A 121 6.80 -8.51 -35.08
N ARG A 122 5.61 -7.89 -35.13
CA ARG A 122 5.15 -7.17 -36.31
C ARG A 122 5.82 -5.79 -36.37
N PHE A 123 6.58 -5.55 -37.43
CA PHE A 123 7.12 -4.24 -37.78
C PHE A 123 6.15 -3.50 -38.70
#